data_AF-A0A3P6E9C4-F1
#
_entry.id   AF-A0A3P6E9C4-F1
#
_cell.length_a   1.000
_cell.length_b   1.000
_cell.length_c   1.000
_cell.angle_alpha   90.00
_cell.angle_beta   90.00
_cell.angle_gamma   90.00
#
_symmetry.space_group_name_H-M   'P 1'
#
loop_
_entity.id
_entity.type
_entity.pdbx_description
1 polymer ?
#
loop_
_entity_poly.entity_id
_entity_poly.type
_entity_poly.pdbx_seq_one_letter_code
_entity_poly.pdbx_strand_id
1 'polypeptide(L)'
;MAKFYCLRPALLLLLLLLLVVRTQSRGRFEPKILMPTEEENTIGTRWAVLIAGSSGYGNYRHQADVCHAYQILRKGGLKEENIVVMMYDDIANHPLNPRPGTLINHPDGEDVYTGVPKDYTGHNVTAANFYAVLLGDKEAVTGGSGKVIASKVNDHIFVYYSDHGGPGVLGMPNKPYLYATDFIETLKKKHAAETYKEMVIYVEACESGSIFEGIMPKDLNIYVTTASNAQESSYGTYCPGMNPSPPSEYITCLGDLYSVAWMEDSETHNLKKETVKQQYQTVKMRTSNYNTYSEGSHVMEYGNSSIKSEKLYLYQGFDPATANLPSNELPVKSSPVGVVNQRDADLIFLWQMYRTSEDGSRKDEIMKELTETTRHRKQLDTSVELIGTVLFGPTTNVLKSVREPGLPLVDDWECLKSVVRVFEMHCGSLTQYGMKHMRAFANICNNGVSKELMKEASAAACGGYEARFMSHPSVVGYSALKSYLLSVFG
;
A
#
# COMPACT_ATOMS: atom_id res chain seq x y z
N MET A 1 -61.47 5.18 88.88
CA MET A 1 -61.76 5.76 87.55
C MET A 1 -60.55 6.54 87.08
N ALA A 2 -59.97 6.05 85.97
CA ALA A 2 -59.04 6.64 84.98
C ALA A 2 -58.16 7.87 85.31
N LYS A 3 -56.87 7.82 84.95
CA LYS A 3 -56.37 8.17 83.60
C LYS A 3 -54.88 7.82 83.38
N PHE A 4 -54.60 7.35 82.18
CA PHE A 4 -53.31 7.07 81.53
C PHE A 4 -52.60 8.35 81.05
N TYR A 5 -51.28 8.30 80.92
CA TYR A 5 -50.53 8.92 79.80
C TYR A 5 -49.34 8.05 79.37
N CYS A 6 -49.12 8.06 78.06
CA CYS A 6 -48.27 7.20 77.23
C CYS A 6 -46.95 7.92 76.87
N LEU A 7 -45.81 7.22 76.80
CA LEU A 7 -44.69 7.60 75.92
C LEU A 7 -43.95 6.35 75.39
N ARG A 8 -43.49 6.46 74.14
CA ARG A 8 -43.29 5.39 73.14
C ARG A 8 -41.92 4.68 73.14
N PRO A 9 -41.85 3.45 72.58
CA PRO A 9 -40.63 2.69 72.32
C PRO A 9 -40.09 2.96 70.91
N ALA A 10 -38.95 3.65 70.80
CA ALA A 10 -38.27 3.85 69.51
C ALA A 10 -36.74 3.70 69.58
N LEU A 11 -36.17 3.43 70.75
CA LEU A 11 -34.71 3.32 70.94
C LEU A 11 -34.16 1.89 70.92
N LEU A 12 -35.01 0.86 70.96
CA LEU A 12 -34.59 -0.54 71.13
C LEU A 12 -34.45 -1.34 69.82
N LEU A 13 -34.88 -0.79 68.67
CA LEU A 13 -34.79 -1.48 67.38
C LEU A 13 -33.51 -1.17 66.58
N LEU A 14 -32.72 -0.14 66.96
CA LEU A 14 -31.49 0.22 66.25
C LEU A 14 -30.24 -0.56 66.71
N LEU A 15 -30.31 -1.25 67.85
CA LEU A 15 -29.17 -1.94 68.47
C LEU A 15 -29.05 -3.44 68.09
N LEU A 16 -30.00 -3.99 67.34
CA LEU A 16 -30.05 -5.42 66.98
C LEU A 16 -29.60 -5.75 65.55
N LEU A 17 -29.19 -4.76 64.75
CA LEU A 17 -28.74 -4.95 63.36
C LEU A 17 -27.21 -4.97 63.18
N LEU A 18 -26.43 -4.84 64.26
CA LEU A 18 -24.96 -4.68 64.19
C LEU A 18 -24.13 -5.89 64.65
N LEU A 19 -24.74 -7.05 64.91
CA LEU A 19 -24.00 -8.21 65.44
C LEU A 19 -24.37 -9.52 64.73
N VAL A 20 -23.32 -10.16 64.18
CA VAL A 20 -23.21 -11.58 63.72
C VAL A 20 -23.65 -11.77 62.25
N VAL A 21 -22.81 -12.10 61.24
CA VAL A 21 -21.81 -13.20 61.04
C VAL A 21 -20.86 -12.79 59.85
N ARG A 22 -19.53 -12.58 59.98
CA ARG A 22 -18.34 -13.51 59.87
C ARG A 22 -18.36 -14.43 58.62
N THR A 23 -17.40 -14.49 57.68
CA THR A 23 -15.98 -14.93 57.80
C THR A 23 -15.21 -14.83 56.46
N GLN A 24 -13.87 -14.81 56.56
CA GLN A 24 -12.85 -15.25 55.59
C GLN A 24 -12.49 -14.37 54.37
N SER A 25 -11.37 -13.64 54.49
CA SER A 25 -10.14 -13.92 53.72
C SER A 25 -9.03 -12.98 54.15
N ARG A 26 -7.90 -13.55 54.55
CA ARG A 26 -6.69 -12.86 55.02
C ARG A 26 -5.93 -12.37 53.77
N GLY A 27 -6.30 -11.18 53.28
CA GLY A 27 -5.60 -10.50 52.20
C GLY A 27 -4.22 -10.03 52.66
N ARG A 28 -3.19 -10.71 52.15
CA ARG A 28 -1.78 -10.37 52.26
C ARG A 28 -1.57 -8.95 51.71
N PHE A 29 -0.98 -8.04 52.50
CA PHE A 29 -0.39 -6.82 51.96
C PHE A 29 0.75 -7.24 51.02
N GLU A 30 0.50 -7.24 49.72
CA GLU A 30 1.57 -7.24 48.73
C GLU A 30 2.10 -5.81 48.63
N PRO A 31 3.40 -5.56 48.83
CA PRO A 31 3.98 -4.33 48.38
C PRO A 31 3.90 -4.35 46.85
N LYS A 32 2.97 -3.58 46.28
CA LYS A 32 3.10 -3.14 44.89
C LYS A 32 4.41 -2.38 44.81
N ILE A 33 5.45 -3.09 44.37
CA ILE A 33 6.62 -2.46 43.79
C ILE A 33 6.08 -1.74 42.55
N LEU A 34 5.79 -0.44 42.69
CA LEU A 34 5.68 0.44 41.55
C LEU A 34 7.05 0.38 40.86
N MET A 35 7.12 -0.35 39.76
CA MET A 35 8.20 -0.11 38.81
C MET A 35 8.08 1.35 38.35
N PRO A 36 9.19 2.08 38.21
CA PRO A 36 9.14 3.43 37.70
C PRO A 36 8.48 3.36 36.32
N THR A 37 7.33 4.00 36.17
CA THR A 37 6.80 4.40 34.88
C THR A 37 7.84 5.32 34.25
N GLU A 38 8.73 4.76 33.43
CA GLU A 38 9.48 5.55 32.46
C GLU A 38 8.45 6.26 31.59
N GLU A 39 8.31 7.57 31.79
CA GLU A 39 7.90 8.61 30.82
C GLU A 39 6.85 8.26 29.73
N GLU A 40 5.85 7.41 29.99
CA GLU A 40 4.78 7.10 29.02
C GLU A 40 3.92 8.33 28.65
N ASN A 41 4.00 9.43 29.40
CA ASN A 41 3.25 10.66 29.11
C ASN A 41 3.82 11.50 27.95
N THR A 42 4.88 11.08 27.27
CA THR A 42 5.53 11.87 26.19
C THR A 42 5.51 11.23 24.80
N ILE A 43 5.18 9.95 24.68
CA ILE A 43 5.18 9.24 23.38
C ILE A 43 3.74 9.24 22.82
N GLY A 44 3.51 9.99 21.73
CA GLY A 44 2.20 10.01 21.08
C GLY A 44 1.79 8.66 20.50
N THR A 45 0.55 8.60 20.02
CA THR A 45 -0.04 7.38 19.45
C THR A 45 0.63 7.04 18.13
N ARG A 46 0.82 5.74 17.85
CA ARG A 46 1.30 5.24 16.56
C ARG A 46 0.11 4.81 15.72
N TRP A 47 0.03 5.37 14.52
CA TRP A 47 -1.01 5.11 13.55
C TRP A 47 -0.41 4.47 12.30
N ALA A 48 -1.21 3.69 11.57
CA ALA A 48 -0.81 3.18 10.28
C ALA A 48 -1.93 3.14 9.24
N VAL A 49 -1.56 3.32 7.98
CA VAL A 49 -2.41 3.09 6.81
C VAL A 49 -1.71 2.06 5.93
N LEU A 50 -2.34 0.91 5.72
CA LEU A 50 -1.82 -0.17 4.88
C LEU A 50 -2.74 -0.35 3.68
N ILE A 51 -2.22 -0.26 2.46
CA ILE A 51 -3.03 -0.29 1.23
C ILE A 51 -2.45 -1.22 0.17
N ALA A 52 -3.30 -2.12 -0.33
CA ALA A 52 -3.05 -2.94 -1.51
C ALA A 52 -3.82 -2.36 -2.70
N GLY A 53 -3.10 -1.90 -3.72
CA GLY A 53 -3.68 -1.20 -4.89
C GLY A 53 -4.25 -2.12 -5.98
N SER A 54 -4.18 -3.44 -5.83
CA SER A 54 -4.69 -4.42 -6.80
C SER A 54 -5.73 -5.38 -6.24
N SER A 55 -6.43 -6.03 -7.16
CA SER A 55 -7.25 -7.21 -6.95
C SER A 55 -6.82 -8.35 -7.90
N GLY A 56 -7.46 -9.51 -7.75
CA GLY A 56 -7.26 -10.69 -8.58
C GLY A 56 -6.13 -11.60 -8.07
N TYR A 57 -6.31 -12.91 -8.22
CA TYR A 57 -5.39 -13.91 -7.66
C TYR A 57 -3.96 -13.86 -8.25
N GLY A 58 -3.79 -13.35 -9.48
CA GLY A 58 -2.47 -13.05 -10.04
C GLY A 58 -1.70 -11.97 -9.26
N ASN A 59 -2.40 -11.14 -8.48
CA ASN A 59 -1.85 -10.11 -7.60
C ASN A 59 -1.92 -10.46 -6.11
N TYR A 60 -1.95 -11.76 -5.79
CA TYR A 60 -1.92 -12.30 -4.42
C TYR A 60 -0.93 -11.56 -3.51
N ARG A 61 0.31 -11.40 -3.99
CA ARG A 61 1.44 -10.78 -3.31
C ARG A 61 1.15 -9.43 -2.65
N HIS A 62 0.41 -8.53 -3.30
CA HIS A 62 0.18 -7.19 -2.75
C HIS A 62 -0.75 -7.19 -1.52
N GLN A 63 -1.76 -8.07 -1.49
CA GLN A 63 -2.62 -8.22 -0.32
C GLN A 63 -1.93 -9.05 0.78
N ALA A 64 -1.12 -10.03 0.40
CA ALA A 64 -0.29 -10.77 1.35
C ALA A 64 0.75 -9.86 2.03
N ASP A 65 1.35 -8.94 1.28
CA ASP A 65 2.27 -7.92 1.80
C ASP A 65 1.59 -7.03 2.86
N VAL A 66 0.39 -6.52 2.56
CA VAL A 66 -0.37 -5.67 3.49
C VAL A 66 -0.80 -6.45 4.73
N CYS A 67 -1.21 -7.70 4.57
CA CYS A 67 -1.55 -8.58 5.67
C CYS A 67 -0.33 -8.84 6.56
N HIS A 68 0.83 -9.11 5.97
CA HIS A 68 2.07 -9.33 6.71
C HIS A 68 2.52 -8.08 7.48
N ALA A 69 2.48 -6.91 6.83
CA ALA A 69 2.73 -5.63 7.48
C ALA A 69 1.81 -5.40 8.69
N TYR A 70 0.52 -5.72 8.57
CA TYR A 70 -0.41 -5.66 9.71
C TYR A 70 0.04 -6.54 10.87
N GLN A 71 0.42 -7.79 10.61
CA GLN A 71 0.88 -8.69 11.67
C GLN A 71 2.11 -8.15 12.41
N ILE A 72 3.09 -7.59 11.68
CA ILE A 72 4.29 -6.96 12.27
C ILE A 72 3.88 -5.82 13.20
N LEU A 73 3.00 -4.92 12.74
CA LEU A 73 2.54 -3.79 13.55
C LEU A 73 1.75 -4.24 14.79
N ARG A 74 0.94 -5.29 14.68
CA ARG A 74 0.20 -5.86 15.82
C ARG A 74 1.14 -6.50 16.84
N LYS A 75 2.12 -7.29 16.40
CA LYS A 75 3.19 -7.84 17.27
C LYS A 75 4.01 -6.72 17.93
N GLY A 76 4.23 -5.61 17.22
CA GLY A 76 4.86 -4.39 17.72
C GLY A 76 4.03 -3.59 18.74
N GLY A 77 2.78 -3.98 18.99
CA GLY A 77 1.90 -3.36 19.97
C GLY A 77 1.09 -2.17 19.46
N LEU A 78 1.05 -1.92 18.14
CA LEU A 78 0.08 -0.98 17.57
C LEU A 78 -1.33 -1.56 17.71
N LYS A 79 -2.28 -0.73 18.12
CA LYS A 79 -3.67 -1.16 18.31
C LYS A 79 -4.40 -1.21 16.97
N GLU A 80 -5.29 -2.19 16.81
CA GLU A 80 -6.14 -2.33 15.61
C GLU A 80 -6.96 -1.07 15.30
N GLU A 81 -7.42 -0.35 16.33
CA GLU A 81 -8.16 0.92 16.19
C GLU A 81 -7.34 2.03 15.50
N ASN A 82 -6.00 1.92 15.51
CA ASN A 82 -5.09 2.89 14.92
C ASN A 82 -4.44 2.40 13.61
N ILE A 83 -4.79 1.20 13.14
CA ILE A 83 -4.32 0.66 11.86
C ILE A 83 -5.52 0.59 10.92
N VAL A 84 -5.46 1.35 9.83
CA VAL A 84 -6.45 1.32 8.76
C VAL A 84 -5.93 0.40 7.65
N VAL A 85 -6.73 -0.60 7.27
CA VAL A 85 -6.38 -1.52 6.18
C VAL A 85 -7.31 -1.36 4.98
N MET A 86 -6.71 -1.10 3.82
CA MET A 86 -7.39 -1.00 2.53
C MET A 86 -6.91 -2.12 1.60
N MET A 87 -7.69 -3.18 1.44
CA MET A 87 -7.34 -4.30 0.56
C MET A 87 -8.60 -4.84 -0.09
N TYR A 88 -8.53 -5.26 -1.36
CA TYR A 88 -9.73 -5.62 -2.09
C TYR A 88 -10.47 -6.84 -1.49
N ASP A 89 -9.75 -7.71 -0.78
CA ASP A 89 -10.26 -8.84 0.02
C ASP A 89 -10.83 -10.00 -0.82
N ASP A 90 -10.25 -10.23 -1.99
CA ASP A 90 -10.67 -11.27 -2.95
C ASP A 90 -9.70 -12.46 -3.06
N ILE A 91 -8.68 -12.53 -2.19
CA ILE A 91 -7.63 -13.56 -2.27
C ILE A 91 -7.87 -14.73 -1.31
N ALA A 92 -8.20 -14.44 -0.04
CA ALA A 92 -8.28 -15.46 1.00
C ALA A 92 -9.31 -16.56 0.67
N ASN A 93 -10.47 -16.18 0.12
CA ASN A 93 -11.53 -17.11 -0.28
C ASN A 93 -11.62 -17.29 -1.81
N HIS A 94 -10.56 -16.95 -2.54
CA HIS A 94 -10.54 -17.12 -4.00
C HIS A 94 -10.64 -18.61 -4.36
N PRO A 95 -11.38 -19.02 -5.42
CA PRO A 95 -11.46 -20.42 -5.84
C PRO A 95 -10.12 -21.07 -6.19
N LEU A 96 -9.11 -20.26 -6.54
CA LEU A 96 -7.73 -20.72 -6.82
C LEU A 96 -6.84 -20.75 -5.57
N ASN A 97 -7.32 -20.30 -4.40
CA ASN A 97 -6.54 -20.36 -3.18
C ASN A 97 -6.53 -21.81 -2.65
N PRO A 98 -5.36 -22.48 -2.62
CA PRO A 98 -5.29 -23.87 -2.15
C PRO A 98 -5.54 -24.00 -0.64
N ARG A 99 -5.47 -22.89 0.11
CA ARG A 99 -5.71 -22.83 1.55
C ARG A 99 -6.75 -21.73 1.86
N PRO A 100 -8.05 -22.00 1.61
CA PRO A 100 -9.10 -21.01 1.81
C PRO A 100 -9.09 -20.40 3.21
N GLY A 101 -9.29 -19.09 3.28
CA GLY A 101 -9.26 -18.32 4.53
C GLY A 101 -7.87 -17.94 5.02
N THR A 102 -6.79 -18.25 4.27
CA THR A 102 -5.41 -17.94 4.67
C THR A 102 -4.65 -17.22 3.56
N LEU A 103 -3.65 -16.41 3.96
CA LEU A 103 -2.62 -15.88 3.06
C LEU A 103 -1.23 -16.09 3.66
N ILE A 104 -0.22 -16.38 2.84
CA ILE A 104 1.19 -16.51 3.25
C ILE A 104 2.05 -15.52 2.46
N ASN A 105 3.04 -14.89 3.08
CA ASN A 105 3.94 -13.92 2.42
C ASN A 105 5.41 -14.41 2.38
N HIS A 106 5.64 -15.67 2.72
CA HIS A 106 6.93 -16.35 2.64
C HIS A 106 6.68 -17.84 2.33
N PRO A 107 7.56 -18.54 1.57
CA PRO A 107 7.36 -19.96 1.24
C PRO A 107 7.12 -20.87 2.45
N ASP A 108 7.85 -20.63 3.53
CA ASP A 108 7.74 -21.33 4.82
C ASP A 108 6.97 -20.53 5.88
N GLY A 109 6.27 -19.46 5.46
CA GLY A 109 5.58 -18.54 6.37
C GLY A 109 4.25 -19.07 6.91
N GLU A 110 3.84 -18.52 8.04
CA GLU A 110 2.52 -18.75 8.63
C GLU A 110 1.44 -17.88 7.95
N ASP A 111 0.17 -18.10 8.33
CA ASP A 111 -0.94 -17.25 7.88
C ASP A 111 -0.78 -15.81 8.38
N VAL A 112 -0.86 -14.87 7.45
CA VAL A 112 -0.83 -13.43 7.74
C VAL A 112 -2.22 -12.77 7.62
N TYR A 113 -3.24 -13.48 7.15
CA TYR A 113 -4.57 -12.91 6.89
C TYR A 113 -5.46 -12.84 8.14
N THR A 114 -5.32 -13.80 9.07
CA THR A 114 -6.15 -13.85 10.27
C THR A 114 -6.05 -12.57 11.10
N GLY A 115 -7.21 -12.01 11.46
CA GLY A 115 -7.31 -10.83 12.31
C GLY A 115 -7.02 -9.50 11.61
N VAL A 116 -6.71 -9.50 10.31
CA VAL A 116 -6.54 -8.26 9.52
C VAL A 116 -7.91 -7.58 9.34
N PRO A 117 -8.09 -6.32 9.82
CA PRO A 117 -9.37 -5.63 9.77
C PRO A 117 -9.79 -5.36 8.32
N LYS A 118 -11.10 -5.37 8.08
CA LYS A 118 -11.71 -5.12 6.76
C LYS A 118 -12.23 -3.69 6.69
N ASP A 119 -11.34 -2.71 6.91
CA ASP A 119 -11.76 -1.30 7.00
C ASP A 119 -12.30 -0.80 5.66
N TYR A 120 -11.56 -1.03 4.57
CA TYR A 120 -12.01 -0.71 3.23
C TYR A 120 -11.69 -1.89 2.31
N THR A 121 -12.74 -2.55 1.82
CA THR A 121 -12.63 -3.70 0.92
C THR A 121 -13.47 -3.56 -0.34
N GLY A 122 -13.19 -4.40 -1.35
CA GLY A 122 -13.86 -4.36 -2.65
C GLY A 122 -13.87 -2.97 -3.26
N HIS A 123 -15.07 -2.48 -3.61
CA HIS A 123 -15.30 -1.18 -4.24
C HIS A 123 -14.93 0.03 -3.35
N ASN A 124 -14.70 -0.16 -2.05
CA ASN A 124 -14.32 0.92 -1.13
C ASN A 124 -12.81 1.20 -1.14
N VAL A 125 -12.01 0.39 -1.82
CA VAL A 125 -10.57 0.64 -2.01
C VAL A 125 -10.38 1.64 -3.16
N THR A 126 -10.56 2.92 -2.85
CA THR A 126 -10.51 4.04 -3.82
C THR A 126 -9.47 5.07 -3.41
N ALA A 127 -8.91 5.80 -4.38
CA ALA A 127 -7.97 6.88 -4.09
C ALA A 127 -8.60 7.95 -3.19
N ALA A 128 -9.89 8.26 -3.40
CA ALA A 128 -10.63 9.22 -2.59
C ALA A 128 -10.73 8.79 -1.11
N ASN A 129 -11.09 7.53 -0.84
CA ASN A 129 -11.11 7.02 0.53
C ASN A 129 -9.72 7.01 1.14
N PHE A 130 -8.67 6.68 0.38
CA PHE A 130 -7.29 6.74 0.88
C PHE A 130 -6.90 8.16 1.32
N TYR A 131 -7.22 9.17 0.51
CA TYR A 131 -6.95 10.57 0.87
C TYR A 131 -7.75 11.01 2.10
N ALA A 132 -9.05 10.69 2.17
CA ALA A 132 -9.90 11.01 3.32
C ALA A 132 -9.41 10.34 4.61
N VAL A 133 -9.03 9.06 4.54
CA VAL A 133 -8.43 8.30 5.63
C VAL A 133 -7.19 8.99 6.16
N LEU A 134 -6.27 9.37 5.28
CA LEU A 134 -5.00 9.98 5.68
C LEU A 134 -5.19 11.37 6.30
N LEU A 135 -6.16 12.14 5.80
CA LEU A 135 -6.55 13.44 6.35
C LEU A 135 -7.29 13.32 7.69
N GLY A 136 -7.81 12.14 8.05
CA GLY A 136 -8.64 11.97 9.24
C GLY A 136 -10.08 12.47 9.03
N ASP A 137 -10.51 12.65 7.78
CA ASP A 137 -11.82 13.17 7.42
C ASP A 137 -12.84 12.03 7.29
N LYS A 138 -13.65 11.83 8.33
CA LYS A 138 -14.70 10.79 8.34
C LYS A 138 -15.88 11.13 7.44
N GLU A 139 -16.12 12.41 7.14
CA GLU A 139 -17.28 12.84 6.35
C GLU A 139 -17.02 12.65 4.85
N ALA A 140 -15.76 12.76 4.42
CA ALA A 140 -15.33 12.50 3.05
C ALA A 140 -15.21 11.00 2.71
N VAL A 141 -15.24 10.11 3.70
CA VAL A 141 -15.21 8.66 3.48
C VAL A 141 -16.53 8.16 2.89
N THR A 142 -16.41 7.28 1.89
CA THR A 142 -17.54 6.59 1.28
C THR A 142 -17.47 5.08 1.54
N GLY A 143 -18.48 4.53 2.22
CA GLY A 143 -18.50 3.12 2.61
C GLY A 143 -17.40 2.73 3.61
N GLY A 144 -17.07 1.44 3.68
CA GLY A 144 -16.08 0.91 4.62
C GLY A 144 -16.49 1.03 6.10
N SER A 145 -15.51 0.87 7.00
CA SER A 145 -15.71 0.93 8.46
C SER A 145 -15.81 2.36 9.00
N GLY A 146 -15.43 3.36 8.22
CA GLY A 146 -15.29 4.76 8.66
C GLY A 146 -14.07 5.02 9.56
N LYS A 147 -13.16 4.04 9.71
CA LYS A 147 -11.89 4.24 10.41
C LYS A 147 -10.98 5.15 9.58
N VAL A 148 -10.39 6.16 10.22
CA VAL A 148 -9.51 7.15 9.60
C VAL A 148 -8.36 7.50 10.56
N ILE A 149 -7.33 8.20 10.07
CA ILE A 149 -6.19 8.63 10.88
C ILE A 149 -6.54 9.92 11.63
N ALA A 150 -7.31 9.77 12.71
CA ALA A 150 -7.67 10.83 13.64
C ALA A 150 -6.53 11.14 14.64
N SER A 151 -5.33 11.36 14.10
CA SER A 151 -4.08 11.56 14.82
C SER A 151 -3.94 12.97 15.42
N LYS A 152 -3.03 13.12 16.38
CA LYS A 152 -2.71 14.36 17.10
C LYS A 152 -1.27 14.80 16.85
N VAL A 153 -0.94 16.03 17.24
CA VAL A 153 0.38 16.66 17.00
C VAL A 153 1.61 15.85 17.46
N ASN A 154 1.49 14.99 18.49
CA ASN A 154 2.60 14.19 18.99
C ASN A 154 2.65 12.76 18.43
N ASP A 155 1.67 12.41 17.59
CA ASP A 155 1.50 11.06 17.07
C ASP A 155 2.44 10.79 15.88
N HIS A 156 2.81 9.52 15.68
CA HIS A 156 3.60 9.08 14.52
C HIS A 156 2.71 8.30 13.56
N ILE A 157 2.93 8.46 12.26
CA ILE A 157 2.14 7.77 11.22
C ILE A 157 3.06 6.94 10.33
N PHE A 158 2.71 5.67 10.12
CA PHE A 158 3.35 4.79 9.15
C PHE A 158 2.39 4.50 7.98
N VAL A 159 2.76 4.86 6.76
CA VAL A 159 1.98 4.56 5.56
C VAL A 159 2.73 3.52 4.74
N TYR A 160 2.04 2.44 4.35
CA TYR A 160 2.61 1.41 3.49
C TYR A 160 1.67 1.10 2.33
N TYR A 161 2.20 1.22 1.12
CA TYR A 161 1.51 0.93 -0.13
C TYR A 161 2.22 -0.22 -0.85
N SER A 162 1.46 -1.23 -1.33
CA SER A 162 1.96 -2.29 -2.22
C SER A 162 1.00 -2.51 -3.40
N ASP A 163 1.49 -2.30 -4.63
CA ASP A 163 0.80 -2.61 -5.89
C ASP A 163 1.73 -2.49 -7.11
N HIS A 164 1.14 -2.52 -8.30
CA HIS A 164 1.62 -1.90 -9.53
C HIS A 164 1.74 -0.37 -9.45
N GLY A 165 2.71 0.16 -10.20
CA GLY A 165 2.84 1.59 -10.46
C GLY A 165 3.16 1.89 -11.91
N GLY A 166 3.30 3.17 -12.19
CA GLY A 166 3.90 3.71 -13.41
C GLY A 166 4.38 5.13 -13.16
N PRO A 167 4.99 5.78 -14.16
CA PRO A 167 5.47 7.14 -13.99
C PRO A 167 4.37 8.09 -13.47
N GLY A 168 4.51 8.59 -12.24
CA GLY A 168 3.60 9.57 -11.62
C GLY A 168 2.23 9.03 -11.19
N VAL A 169 2.03 7.71 -11.22
CA VAL A 169 0.74 7.07 -10.87
C VAL A 169 0.94 5.77 -10.08
N LEU A 170 0.10 5.58 -9.07
CA LEU A 170 -0.03 4.34 -8.31
C LEU A 170 -1.39 3.69 -8.61
N GLY A 171 -1.40 2.37 -8.77
CA GLY A 171 -2.62 1.63 -9.07
C GLY A 171 -3.66 1.67 -7.93
N MET A 172 -4.91 1.48 -8.32
CA MET A 172 -6.03 1.25 -7.41
C MET A 172 -6.90 0.17 -8.03
N PRO A 173 -7.52 -0.73 -7.24
CA PRO A 173 -8.34 -1.79 -7.82
C PRO A 173 -9.63 -1.21 -8.40
N ASN A 174 -10.06 -0.06 -7.88
CA ASN A 174 -11.17 0.72 -8.39
C ASN A 174 -10.63 2.04 -8.94
N LYS A 175 -10.87 2.27 -10.24
CA LYS A 175 -10.54 3.55 -10.88
C LYS A 175 -11.33 4.70 -10.23
N PRO A 176 -10.79 5.93 -10.22
CA PRO A 176 -9.52 6.37 -10.79
C PRO A 176 -8.29 5.88 -10.02
N TYR A 177 -7.12 5.90 -10.68
CA TYR A 177 -5.83 5.63 -10.03
C TYR A 177 -5.37 6.82 -9.19
N LEU A 178 -4.38 6.59 -8.32
CA LEU A 178 -3.78 7.59 -7.43
C LEU A 178 -2.68 8.33 -8.20
N TYR A 179 -2.87 9.63 -8.43
CA TYR A 179 -1.85 10.46 -9.09
C TYR A 179 -0.94 11.10 -8.06
N ALA A 180 0.35 11.20 -8.39
CA ALA A 180 1.37 11.69 -7.47
C ALA A 180 1.05 13.10 -6.92
N THR A 181 0.62 14.02 -7.77
CA THR A 181 0.26 15.39 -7.34
C THR A 181 -0.85 15.39 -6.28
N ASP A 182 -1.88 14.57 -6.42
CA ASP A 182 -3.01 14.55 -5.50
C ASP A 182 -2.59 13.96 -4.14
N PHE A 183 -1.69 12.98 -4.18
CA PHE A 183 -1.11 12.40 -2.97
C PHE A 183 -0.20 13.39 -2.23
N ILE A 184 0.71 14.07 -2.93
CA ILE A 184 1.58 15.09 -2.30
C ILE A 184 0.76 16.25 -1.75
N GLU A 185 -0.28 16.72 -2.44
CA GLU A 185 -1.19 17.74 -1.92
C GLU A 185 -1.94 17.25 -0.66
N THR A 186 -2.34 15.98 -0.61
CA THR A 186 -2.92 15.37 0.59
C THR A 186 -1.92 15.40 1.77
N LEU A 187 -0.65 15.07 1.53
CA LEU A 187 0.41 15.13 2.55
C LEU A 187 0.65 16.56 3.05
N LYS A 188 0.67 17.55 2.14
CA LYS A 188 0.77 18.98 2.50
C LYS A 188 -0.41 19.42 3.36
N LYS A 189 -1.65 19.05 3.00
CA LYS A 189 -2.85 19.33 3.80
C LYS A 189 -2.77 18.68 5.19
N LYS A 190 -2.33 17.42 5.26
CA LYS A 190 -2.14 16.70 6.53
C LYS A 190 -1.09 17.40 7.42
N HIS A 191 0.00 17.89 6.82
CA HIS A 191 1.03 18.67 7.52
C HIS A 191 0.50 20.01 8.02
N ALA A 192 -0.19 20.76 7.16
CA ALA A 192 -0.77 22.06 7.51
C ALA A 192 -1.81 21.99 8.64
N ALA A 193 -2.45 20.83 8.81
CA ALA A 193 -3.36 20.57 9.93
C ALA A 193 -2.65 20.29 11.27
N GLU A 194 -1.32 20.13 11.28
CA GLU A 194 -0.50 19.87 12.49
C GLU A 194 -0.99 18.65 13.31
N THR A 195 -1.48 17.61 12.62
CA THR A 195 -2.08 16.43 13.25
C THR A 195 -1.13 15.23 13.34
N TYR A 196 0.18 15.44 13.24
CA TYR A 196 1.19 14.42 13.49
C TYR A 196 2.54 15.08 13.79
N LYS A 197 3.43 14.34 14.44
CA LYS A 197 4.81 14.75 14.69
C LYS A 197 5.66 14.46 13.46
N GLU A 198 5.81 13.18 13.14
CA GLU A 198 6.60 12.67 12.03
C GLU A 198 5.88 11.51 11.34
N MET A 199 6.12 11.33 10.04
CA MET A 199 5.51 10.29 9.22
C MET A 199 6.57 9.55 8.39
N VAL A 200 6.43 8.23 8.29
CA VAL A 200 7.24 7.38 7.40
C VAL A 200 6.33 6.73 6.36
N ILE A 201 6.73 6.79 5.08
CA ILE A 201 5.95 6.25 3.95
C ILE A 201 6.81 5.26 3.16
N TYR A 202 6.36 4.02 3.04
CA TYR A 202 6.97 2.97 2.24
C TYR A 202 6.10 2.66 1.02
N VAL A 203 6.68 2.64 -0.18
CA VAL A 203 5.95 2.40 -1.44
C VAL A 203 6.59 1.28 -2.25
N GLU A 204 5.94 0.12 -2.29
CA GLU A 204 6.18 -0.95 -3.26
C GLU A 204 5.35 -0.69 -4.51
N ALA A 205 6.05 -0.30 -5.59
CA ALA A 205 5.50 -0.18 -6.94
C ALA A 205 6.61 0.04 -7.97
N CYS A 206 6.30 -0.31 -9.22
CA CYS A 206 7.09 0.08 -10.39
C CYS A 206 7.15 1.61 -10.52
N GLU A 207 8.33 2.11 -10.88
CA GLU A 207 8.64 3.53 -11.04
C GLU A 207 8.23 4.41 -9.83
N SER A 208 8.21 3.83 -8.62
CA SER A 208 7.67 4.48 -7.42
C SER A 208 8.42 5.75 -7.00
N GLY A 209 9.70 5.89 -7.39
CA GLY A 209 10.43 7.14 -7.22
C GLY A 209 9.77 8.35 -7.91
N SER A 210 9.06 8.13 -9.01
CA SER A 210 8.37 9.18 -9.78
C SER A 210 7.16 9.78 -9.06
N ILE A 211 6.71 9.17 -7.96
CA ILE A 211 5.64 9.69 -7.12
C ILE A 211 6.12 10.86 -6.25
N PHE A 212 7.42 10.96 -5.99
CA PHE A 212 8.00 11.93 -5.06
C PHE A 212 9.04 12.84 -5.71
N GLU A 213 9.75 12.35 -6.73
CA GLU A 213 10.82 13.08 -7.39
C GLU A 213 10.33 14.41 -7.98
N GLY A 214 11.02 15.50 -7.62
CA GLY A 214 10.71 16.86 -8.04
C GLY A 214 9.47 17.51 -7.43
N ILE A 215 8.66 16.78 -6.65
CA ILE A 215 7.43 17.33 -6.05
C ILE A 215 7.32 17.16 -4.53
N MET A 216 8.07 16.24 -3.92
CA MET A 216 8.04 16.00 -2.47
C MET A 216 8.91 17.03 -1.71
N PRO A 217 8.31 17.90 -0.88
CA PRO A 217 9.07 18.83 -0.04
C PRO A 217 9.80 18.10 1.09
N LYS A 218 10.84 18.73 1.64
CA LYS A 218 11.67 18.15 2.72
C LYS A 218 11.30 18.66 4.12
N ASP A 219 10.39 19.63 4.21
CA ASP A 219 10.00 20.37 5.41
C ASP A 219 8.64 19.91 5.98
N LEU A 220 8.08 18.81 5.48
CA LEU A 220 6.79 18.28 5.96
C LEU A 220 6.90 17.35 7.18
N ASN A 221 8.09 17.07 7.71
CA ASN A 221 8.31 15.99 8.71
C ASN A 221 7.86 14.60 8.20
N ILE A 222 8.08 14.35 6.90
CA ILE A 222 7.77 13.08 6.25
C ILE A 222 9.06 12.52 5.66
N TYR A 223 9.33 11.25 5.95
CA TYR A 223 10.39 10.48 5.30
C TYR A 223 9.77 9.39 4.42
N VAL A 224 10.35 9.19 3.24
CA VAL A 224 9.80 8.26 2.24
C VAL A 224 10.88 7.33 1.75
N THR A 225 10.54 6.05 1.55
CA THR A 225 11.34 5.11 0.77
C THR A 225 10.49 4.42 -0.29
N THR A 226 11.09 4.18 -1.46
CA THR A 226 10.42 3.58 -2.61
C THR A 226 11.16 2.35 -3.09
N ALA A 227 10.44 1.34 -3.60
CA ALA A 227 11.02 0.09 -4.09
C ALA A 227 11.91 0.28 -5.32
N SER A 228 11.66 1.31 -6.12
CA SER A 228 12.38 1.60 -7.37
C SER A 228 12.61 3.10 -7.55
N ASN A 229 13.55 3.44 -8.42
CA ASN A 229 13.70 4.81 -8.92
C ASN A 229 12.54 5.21 -9.87
N ALA A 230 12.55 6.42 -10.43
CA ALA A 230 11.47 6.91 -11.29
C ALA A 230 11.38 6.26 -12.69
N GLN A 231 12.27 5.33 -13.02
CA GLN A 231 12.50 4.85 -14.39
C GLN A 231 12.50 3.33 -14.57
N GLU A 232 12.58 2.58 -13.48
CA GLU A 232 12.68 1.13 -13.50
C GLU A 232 11.46 0.48 -12.83
N SER A 233 11.28 -0.81 -13.12
CA SER A 233 10.25 -1.61 -12.47
C SER A 233 10.69 -2.05 -11.07
N SER A 234 9.72 -2.42 -10.23
CA SER A 234 9.96 -3.25 -9.06
C SER A 234 9.66 -4.72 -9.37
N TYR A 235 9.87 -5.59 -8.39
CA TYR A 235 10.00 -7.02 -8.61
C TYR A 235 9.19 -7.84 -7.62
N GLY A 236 8.39 -8.78 -8.13
CA GLY A 236 7.75 -9.82 -7.33
C GLY A 236 8.76 -10.93 -6.98
N THR A 237 8.55 -11.60 -5.85
CA THR A 237 9.41 -12.68 -5.36
C THR A 237 8.58 -13.85 -4.83
N TYR A 238 9.24 -14.95 -4.44
CA TYR A 238 8.59 -16.16 -3.95
C TYR A 238 7.57 -16.68 -4.97
N CYS A 239 8.02 -16.81 -6.21
CA CYS A 239 7.20 -17.18 -7.36
C CYS A 239 7.44 -18.64 -7.79
N PRO A 240 6.45 -19.30 -8.41
CA PRO A 240 6.61 -20.67 -8.91
C PRO A 240 7.74 -20.77 -9.94
N GLY A 241 8.65 -21.73 -9.74
CA GLY A 241 9.80 -21.94 -10.62
C GLY A 241 10.98 -21.00 -10.36
N MET A 242 10.94 -20.21 -9.29
CA MET A 242 12.05 -19.37 -8.80
C MET A 242 12.63 -19.96 -7.51
N ASN A 243 13.72 -19.37 -7.00
CA ASN A 243 14.36 -19.81 -5.75
C ASN A 243 14.40 -18.67 -4.71
N PRO A 244 13.80 -18.83 -3.51
CA PRO A 244 12.96 -19.95 -3.12
C PRO A 244 11.60 -19.93 -3.85
N SER A 245 11.08 -21.11 -4.15
CA SER A 245 9.75 -21.30 -4.74
C SER A 245 8.72 -21.40 -3.61
N PRO A 246 7.48 -20.94 -3.81
CA PRO A 246 6.39 -21.22 -2.86
C PRO A 246 6.04 -22.72 -2.87
N PRO A 247 5.24 -23.19 -1.89
CA PRO A 247 4.64 -24.52 -1.91
C PRO A 247 3.94 -24.76 -3.26
N SER A 248 4.04 -25.97 -3.82
CA SER A 248 3.68 -26.24 -5.21
C SER A 248 2.19 -26.05 -5.53
N GLU A 249 1.33 -26.01 -4.51
CA GLU A 249 -0.08 -25.68 -4.65
C GLU A 249 -0.35 -24.19 -4.98
N TYR A 250 0.61 -23.30 -4.72
CA TYR A 250 0.52 -21.89 -5.10
C TYR A 250 1.10 -21.67 -6.50
N ILE A 251 0.26 -21.19 -7.41
CA ILE A 251 0.62 -20.90 -8.81
C ILE A 251 0.85 -19.40 -9.07
N THR A 252 1.06 -18.61 -8.01
CA THR A 252 1.25 -17.15 -8.03
C THR A 252 2.39 -16.77 -7.08
N CYS A 253 2.94 -15.56 -7.23
CA CYS A 253 3.97 -15.05 -6.33
C CYS A 253 3.38 -14.68 -4.96
N LEU A 254 4.11 -14.92 -3.87
CA LEU A 254 3.64 -14.69 -2.50
C LEU A 254 3.93 -13.30 -1.94
N GLY A 255 4.94 -12.60 -2.46
CA GLY A 255 5.33 -11.27 -1.97
C GLY A 255 6.12 -10.48 -3.01
N ASP A 256 6.48 -9.26 -2.67
CA ASP A 256 7.30 -8.37 -3.51
C ASP A 256 8.67 -8.10 -2.86
N LEU A 257 9.72 -7.98 -3.67
CA LEU A 257 11.11 -8.02 -3.21
C LEU A 257 11.44 -6.93 -2.19
N TYR A 258 11.01 -5.70 -2.41
CA TYR A 258 11.22 -4.61 -1.46
C TYR A 258 10.35 -4.80 -0.21
N SER A 259 9.10 -5.21 -0.40
CA SER A 259 8.15 -5.49 0.68
C SER A 259 8.69 -6.52 1.67
N VAL A 260 9.01 -7.73 1.19
CA VAL A 260 9.52 -8.81 2.05
C VAL A 260 10.88 -8.45 2.62
N ALA A 261 11.67 -7.62 1.93
CA ALA A 261 12.95 -7.16 2.45
C ALA A 261 12.80 -6.33 3.73
N TRP A 262 11.88 -5.37 3.78
CA TRP A 262 11.70 -4.55 4.99
C TRP A 262 10.90 -5.26 6.07
N MET A 263 9.93 -6.10 5.68
CA MET A 263 9.10 -6.84 6.63
C MET A 263 9.89 -7.90 7.38
N GLU A 264 10.64 -8.74 6.65
CA GLU A 264 11.47 -9.78 7.27
C GLU A 264 12.62 -9.17 8.10
N ASP A 265 13.16 -8.03 7.67
CA ASP A 265 14.11 -7.25 8.47
C ASP A 265 13.45 -6.78 9.78
N SER A 266 12.24 -6.23 9.71
CA SER A 266 11.55 -5.68 10.89
C SER A 266 11.19 -6.73 11.94
N GLU A 267 10.79 -7.93 11.51
CA GLU A 267 10.40 -9.01 12.43
C GLU A 267 11.59 -9.80 13.01
N THR A 268 12.78 -9.65 12.42
CA THR A 268 14.00 -10.35 12.86
C THR A 268 14.97 -9.45 13.62
N HIS A 269 14.62 -8.19 13.88
CA HIS A 269 15.47 -7.24 14.60
C HIS A 269 14.77 -6.54 15.75
N ASN A 270 15.59 -6.12 16.73
CA ASN A 270 15.11 -5.31 17.84
C ASN A 270 14.90 -3.85 17.38
N LEU A 271 13.67 -3.47 17.08
CA LEU A 271 13.31 -2.14 16.54
C LEU A 271 13.52 -0.97 17.52
N LYS A 272 13.78 -1.23 18.81
CA LYS A 272 14.26 -0.18 19.74
C LYS A 272 15.73 0.16 19.52
N LYS A 273 16.49 -0.71 18.85
CA LYS A 273 17.91 -0.52 18.53
C LYS A 273 18.11 -0.14 17.08
N GLU A 274 17.40 -0.77 16.17
CA GLU A 274 17.50 -0.50 14.74
C GLU A 274 16.92 0.88 14.38
N THR A 275 17.64 1.59 13.53
CA THR A 275 17.24 2.90 12.99
C THR A 275 16.57 2.76 11.64
N VAL A 276 15.76 3.76 11.28
CA VAL A 276 15.19 3.89 9.93
C VAL A 276 16.31 3.87 8.86
N LYS A 277 17.47 4.49 9.14
CA LYS A 277 18.65 4.45 8.27
C LYS A 277 19.17 3.02 8.04
N GLN A 278 19.26 2.20 9.09
CA GLN A 278 19.80 0.85 9.01
C GLN A 278 18.89 -0.04 8.16
N GLN A 279 17.59 -0.02 8.42
CA GLN A 279 16.62 -0.75 7.58
C GLN A 279 16.67 -0.28 6.12
N TYR A 280 16.70 1.04 5.85
CA TYR A 280 16.87 1.54 4.47
C TYR A 280 18.11 0.93 3.79
N GLN A 281 19.24 0.81 4.49
CA GLN A 281 20.46 0.22 3.95
C GLN A 281 20.33 -1.28 3.71
N THR A 282 19.75 -2.03 4.65
CA THR A 282 19.49 -3.47 4.51
C THR A 282 18.56 -3.74 3.32
N VAL A 283 17.44 -3.01 3.26
CA VAL A 283 16.43 -3.12 2.21
C VAL A 283 17.03 -2.75 0.85
N LYS A 284 17.76 -1.62 0.76
CA LYS A 284 18.47 -1.25 -0.48
C LYS A 284 19.44 -2.33 -0.95
N MET A 285 20.20 -2.93 -0.04
CA MET A 285 21.13 -4.01 -0.39
C MET A 285 20.38 -5.24 -0.93
N ARG A 286 19.31 -5.66 -0.27
CA ARG A 286 18.53 -6.84 -0.66
C ARG A 286 17.75 -6.61 -1.95
N THR A 287 17.09 -5.46 -2.10
CA THR A 287 16.29 -5.11 -3.27
C THR A 287 17.13 -4.86 -4.52
N SER A 288 18.36 -4.37 -4.38
CA SER A 288 19.32 -4.31 -5.50
C SER A 288 19.90 -5.68 -5.90
N ASN A 289 19.41 -6.74 -5.25
CA ASN A 289 19.94 -8.10 -5.34
C ASN A 289 21.47 -8.10 -5.13
N TYR A 290 21.89 -7.50 -4.02
CA TYR A 290 23.28 -7.31 -3.59
C TYR A 290 24.14 -6.47 -4.55
N ASN A 291 23.59 -5.32 -5.00
CA ASN A 291 24.19 -4.38 -5.94
C ASN A 291 24.47 -4.95 -7.35
N THR A 292 23.80 -6.03 -7.74
CA THR A 292 23.94 -6.59 -9.10
C THR A 292 23.01 -5.89 -10.10
N TYR A 293 21.81 -5.49 -9.65
CA TYR A 293 20.77 -4.85 -10.46
C TYR A 293 20.35 -5.64 -11.73
N SER A 294 20.76 -6.90 -11.86
CA SER A 294 20.32 -7.76 -12.98
C SER A 294 18.86 -8.17 -12.83
N GLU A 295 18.44 -8.36 -11.58
CA GLU A 295 17.11 -8.78 -11.15
C GLU A 295 16.81 -8.12 -9.80
N GLY A 296 16.78 -6.78 -9.80
CA GLY A 296 16.61 -5.95 -8.62
C GLY A 296 16.53 -4.46 -8.97
N SER A 297 16.17 -3.62 -8.01
CA SER A 297 15.89 -2.19 -8.21
C SER A 297 16.62 -1.28 -7.20
N HIS A 298 16.66 0.01 -7.51
CA HIS A 298 17.24 1.05 -6.68
C HIS A 298 16.20 1.57 -5.68
N VAL A 299 16.37 1.19 -4.41
CA VAL A 299 15.58 1.76 -3.33
C VAL A 299 15.96 3.23 -3.12
N MET A 300 14.99 4.12 -3.31
CA MET A 300 15.19 5.58 -3.20
C MET A 300 14.66 6.11 -1.88
N GLU A 301 15.05 7.34 -1.55
CA GLU A 301 14.58 8.05 -0.37
C GLU A 301 14.25 9.51 -0.70
N TYR A 302 13.20 10.04 -0.08
CA TYR A 302 12.72 11.41 -0.28
C TYR A 302 12.25 12.04 1.04
N GLY A 303 12.01 13.35 1.03
CA GLY A 303 11.52 14.09 2.19
C GLY A 303 12.61 14.43 3.23
N ASN A 304 12.23 14.46 4.50
CA ASN A 304 13.09 14.87 5.60
C ASN A 304 14.03 13.71 6.03
N SER A 305 15.31 13.82 5.69
CA SER A 305 16.32 12.81 6.03
C SER A 305 16.72 12.79 7.52
N SER A 306 16.33 13.77 8.34
CA SER A 306 16.66 13.75 9.78
C SER A 306 16.00 12.57 10.50
N ILE A 307 14.80 12.18 10.05
CA ILE A 307 14.00 11.06 10.58
C ILE A 307 14.76 9.73 10.49
N LYS A 308 15.71 9.60 9.54
CA LYS A 308 16.54 8.39 9.40
C LYS A 308 17.31 8.01 10.66
N SER A 309 17.62 8.98 11.52
CA SER A 309 18.37 8.76 12.75
C SER A 309 17.52 8.14 13.87
N GLU A 310 16.20 8.19 13.74
CA GLU A 310 15.27 7.63 14.71
C GLU A 310 15.20 6.11 14.67
N LYS A 311 14.65 5.55 15.74
CA LYS A 311 14.44 4.12 15.90
C LYS A 311 13.12 3.69 15.27
N LEU A 312 13.11 2.52 14.64
CA LEU A 312 11.91 2.00 13.96
C LEU A 312 10.71 1.81 14.89
N TYR A 313 10.94 1.55 16.19
CA TYR A 313 9.84 1.34 17.14
C TYR A 313 8.88 2.52 17.29
N LEU A 314 9.31 3.74 16.92
CA LEU A 314 8.47 4.94 16.91
C LEU A 314 7.36 4.83 15.86
N TYR A 315 7.54 4.03 14.80
CA TYR A 315 6.59 3.87 13.71
C TYR A 315 5.98 2.47 13.69
N GLN A 316 6.81 1.42 13.84
CA GLN A 316 6.42 0.03 13.65
C GLN A 316 6.14 -0.73 14.94
N GLY A 317 6.49 -0.15 16.09
CA GLY A 317 6.33 -0.84 17.37
C GLY A 317 7.54 -1.66 17.80
N PHE A 318 7.38 -2.40 18.89
CA PHE A 318 8.44 -3.26 19.43
C PHE A 318 7.84 -4.60 19.83
N ASP A 319 8.25 -5.67 19.13
CA ASP A 319 7.92 -7.04 19.50
C ASP A 319 8.85 -7.51 20.64
N PRO A 320 8.33 -7.80 21.85
CA PRO A 320 9.14 -8.31 22.95
C PRO A 320 9.91 -9.60 22.64
N ALA A 321 9.47 -10.42 21.69
CA ALA A 321 10.17 -11.64 21.28
C ALA A 321 11.53 -11.34 20.64
N THR A 322 11.69 -10.16 20.02
CA THR A 322 12.95 -9.72 19.39
C THR A 322 13.94 -9.07 20.36
N ALA A 323 13.58 -8.93 21.65
CA ALA A 323 14.37 -8.17 22.63
C ALA A 323 15.83 -8.63 22.73
N ASN A 324 16.03 -9.95 22.70
CA ASN A 324 17.33 -10.61 22.86
C ASN A 324 18.04 -10.90 21.53
N LEU A 325 17.46 -10.50 20.40
CA LEU A 325 18.12 -10.64 19.11
C LEU A 325 19.33 -9.68 19.03
N PRO A 326 20.43 -10.10 18.38
CA PRO A 326 21.61 -9.27 18.26
C PRO A 326 21.29 -7.97 17.53
N SER A 327 22.08 -6.93 17.80
CA SER A 327 22.02 -5.67 17.04
C SER A 327 22.78 -5.89 15.75
N ASN A 328 22.17 -5.55 14.60
CA ASN A 328 22.57 -5.96 13.24
C ASN A 328 24.09 -6.01 13.05
N GLU A 329 24.65 -7.21 12.86
CA GLU A 329 25.67 -7.38 11.84
C GLU A 329 24.89 -7.49 10.53
N LEU A 330 25.23 -6.67 9.51
CA LEU A 330 24.59 -6.76 8.19
C LEU A 330 24.49 -8.25 7.79
N PRO A 331 23.32 -8.75 7.36
CA PRO A 331 23.15 -10.18 7.12
C PRO A 331 24.27 -10.68 6.24
N VAL A 332 24.99 -11.70 6.75
CA VAL A 332 25.99 -12.47 6.00
C VAL A 332 25.32 -12.88 4.70
N LYS A 333 25.79 -12.35 3.56
CA LYS A 333 25.28 -12.56 2.18
C LYS A 333 24.18 -13.62 2.12
N SER A 334 22.92 -13.21 2.25
CA SER A 334 21.82 -14.09 1.89
C SER A 334 21.94 -14.42 0.40
N SER A 335 21.58 -15.65 0.02
CA SER A 335 21.61 -16.05 -1.38
C SER A 335 20.71 -15.13 -2.21
N PRO A 336 21.10 -14.77 -3.45
CA PRO A 336 20.21 -14.08 -4.38
C PRO A 336 18.85 -14.76 -4.45
N VAL A 337 17.81 -13.95 -4.42
CA VAL A 337 16.42 -14.41 -4.51
C VAL A 337 15.98 -14.27 -5.96
N GLY A 338 15.36 -15.33 -6.50
CA GLY A 338 14.76 -15.29 -7.82
C GLY A 338 13.52 -14.42 -7.83
N VAL A 339 13.41 -13.55 -8.84
CA VAL A 339 12.34 -12.55 -8.93
C VAL A 339 11.75 -12.43 -10.32
N VAL A 340 10.58 -11.83 -10.40
CA VAL A 340 9.88 -11.49 -11.65
C VAL A 340 9.64 -9.99 -11.73
N ASN A 341 9.77 -9.39 -12.92
CA ASN A 341 9.28 -8.02 -13.12
C ASN A 341 7.77 -7.97 -12.81
N GLN A 342 7.34 -7.03 -11.97
CA GLN A 342 5.92 -6.92 -11.57
C GLN A 342 4.95 -6.89 -12.76
N ARG A 343 5.33 -6.27 -13.88
CA ARG A 343 4.47 -6.17 -15.08
C ARG A 343 4.25 -7.52 -15.76
N ASP A 344 5.15 -8.48 -15.56
CA ASP A 344 5.10 -9.81 -16.18
C ASP A 344 4.58 -10.89 -15.22
N ALA A 345 4.50 -10.62 -13.92
CA ALA A 345 4.01 -11.56 -12.90
C ALA A 345 2.62 -12.14 -13.25
N ASP A 346 1.72 -11.31 -13.77
CA ASP A 346 0.38 -11.71 -14.23
C ASP A 346 0.42 -12.71 -15.41
N LEU A 347 1.36 -12.53 -16.36
CA LEU A 347 1.56 -13.48 -17.46
C LEU A 347 2.18 -14.79 -16.96
N ILE A 348 3.11 -14.72 -15.99
CA ILE A 348 3.65 -15.92 -15.35
C ILE A 348 2.54 -16.70 -14.64
N PHE A 349 1.66 -16.02 -13.91
CA PHE A 349 0.51 -16.64 -13.26
C PHE A 349 -0.39 -17.38 -14.27
N LEU A 350 -0.82 -16.71 -15.35
CA LEU A 350 -1.65 -17.34 -16.38
C LEU A 350 -0.93 -18.53 -17.04
N TRP A 351 0.36 -18.40 -17.30
CA TRP A 351 1.17 -19.47 -17.87
C TRP A 351 1.32 -20.67 -16.92
N GLN A 352 1.52 -20.42 -15.62
CA GLN A 352 1.58 -21.50 -14.63
C GLN A 352 0.23 -22.19 -14.51
N MET A 353 -0.87 -21.45 -14.47
CA MET A 353 -2.22 -22.01 -14.47
C MET A 353 -2.48 -22.91 -15.68
N TYR A 354 -2.04 -22.49 -16.87
CA TYR A 354 -2.13 -23.31 -18.08
C TYR A 354 -1.31 -24.60 -17.98
N ARG A 355 -0.08 -24.50 -17.46
CA ARG A 355 0.83 -25.64 -17.33
C ARG A 355 0.37 -26.66 -16.30
N THR A 356 -0.21 -26.23 -15.18
CA THR A 356 -0.64 -27.11 -14.09
C THR A 356 -2.06 -27.64 -14.26
N SER A 357 -2.86 -27.05 -15.16
CA SER A 357 -4.19 -27.59 -15.47
C SER A 357 -4.07 -28.97 -16.14
N GLU A 358 -4.97 -29.90 -15.82
CA GLU A 358 -5.08 -31.20 -16.49
C GLU A 358 -6.30 -31.26 -17.43
N ASP A 359 -7.32 -30.44 -17.18
CA ASP A 359 -8.54 -30.36 -17.98
C ASP A 359 -8.31 -29.59 -19.28
N GLY A 360 -8.50 -30.27 -20.42
CA GLY A 360 -8.34 -29.69 -21.75
C GLY A 360 -9.24 -28.48 -22.00
N SER A 361 -10.49 -28.50 -21.53
CA SER A 361 -11.42 -27.39 -21.71
C SER A 361 -10.97 -26.15 -20.92
N ARG A 362 -10.51 -26.36 -19.69
CA ARG A 362 -9.93 -25.30 -18.86
C ARG A 362 -8.63 -24.75 -19.44
N LYS A 363 -7.79 -25.59 -20.03
CA LYS A 363 -6.59 -25.15 -20.76
C LYS A 363 -6.93 -24.22 -21.92
N ASP A 364 -7.97 -24.53 -22.69
CA ASP A 364 -8.39 -23.69 -23.80
C ASP A 364 -8.91 -22.32 -23.32
N GLU A 365 -9.65 -22.28 -22.21
CA GLU A 365 -10.08 -21.03 -21.56
C GLU A 365 -8.89 -20.17 -21.11
N ILE A 366 -7.92 -20.77 -20.41
CA ILE A 366 -6.73 -20.05 -19.92
C ILE A 366 -5.87 -19.57 -21.10
N MET A 367 -5.69 -20.40 -22.13
CA MET A 367 -4.93 -20.02 -23.33
C MET A 367 -5.61 -18.86 -24.07
N LYS A 368 -6.95 -18.86 -24.13
CA LYS A 368 -7.71 -17.74 -24.68
C LYS A 368 -7.49 -16.48 -23.85
N GLU A 369 -7.57 -16.55 -22.52
CA GLU A 369 -7.30 -15.41 -21.63
C GLU A 369 -5.87 -14.88 -21.81
N LEU A 370 -4.85 -15.75 -21.79
CA LEU A 370 -3.45 -15.40 -22.03
C LEU A 370 -3.24 -14.70 -23.38
N THR A 371 -3.88 -15.21 -24.43
CA THR A 371 -3.80 -14.64 -25.79
C THR A 371 -4.51 -13.28 -25.85
N GLU A 372 -5.68 -13.15 -25.25
CA GLU A 372 -6.43 -11.89 -25.20
C GLU A 372 -5.68 -10.82 -24.40
N THR A 373 -5.11 -11.16 -23.24
CA THR A 373 -4.27 -10.29 -22.42
C THR A 373 -3.03 -9.84 -23.19
N THR A 374 -2.29 -10.76 -23.79
CA THR A 374 -1.08 -10.45 -24.57
C THR A 374 -1.39 -9.54 -25.76
N ARG A 375 -2.49 -9.82 -26.48
CA ARG A 375 -2.95 -9.03 -27.61
C ARG A 375 -3.35 -7.62 -27.17
N HIS A 376 -4.06 -7.48 -26.05
CA HIS A 376 -4.44 -6.16 -25.51
C HIS A 376 -3.22 -5.35 -25.06
N ARG A 377 -2.25 -5.97 -24.38
CA ARG A 377 -0.99 -5.33 -24.00
C ARG A 377 -0.23 -4.79 -25.23
N LYS A 378 -0.08 -5.63 -26.27
CA LYS A 378 0.55 -5.24 -27.54
C LYS A 378 -0.21 -4.12 -28.25
N GLN A 379 -1.55 -4.15 -28.18
CA GLN A 379 -2.38 -3.11 -28.75
C GLN A 379 -2.13 -1.76 -28.05
N LEU A 380 -2.11 -1.72 -26.71
CA LEU A 380 -1.81 -0.49 -25.96
C LEU A 380 -0.43 0.06 -26.33
N ASP A 381 0.59 -0.80 -26.37
CA ASP A 381 1.95 -0.42 -26.79
C ASP A 381 1.95 0.20 -28.21
N THR A 382 1.29 -0.46 -29.16
CA THR A 382 1.21 -0.01 -30.57
C THR A 382 0.44 1.30 -30.70
N SER A 383 -0.67 1.46 -29.96
CA SER A 383 -1.46 2.69 -29.98
C SER A 383 -0.67 3.89 -29.47
N VAL A 384 0.07 3.74 -28.37
CA VAL A 384 0.90 4.83 -27.82
C VAL A 384 2.05 5.18 -28.78
N GLU A 385 2.71 4.19 -29.37
CA GLU A 385 3.76 4.41 -30.38
C GLU A 385 3.24 5.13 -31.63
N LEU A 386 2.06 4.73 -32.12
CA LEU A 386 1.43 5.35 -33.29
C LEU A 386 1.00 6.79 -33.01
N ILE A 387 0.44 7.08 -31.83
CA ILE A 387 0.13 8.45 -31.40
C ILE A 387 1.40 9.30 -31.39
N GLY A 388 2.50 8.78 -30.83
CA GLY A 388 3.80 9.46 -30.88
C GLY A 388 4.28 9.75 -32.29
N THR A 389 4.14 8.77 -33.18
CA THR A 389 4.52 8.90 -34.60
C THR A 389 3.68 9.95 -35.31
N VAL A 390 2.38 10.04 -35.03
CA VAL A 390 1.50 11.05 -35.61
C VAL A 390 1.83 12.45 -35.09
N LEU A 391 2.13 12.58 -33.79
CA LEU A 391 2.39 13.88 -33.16
C LEU A 391 3.80 14.43 -33.47
N PHE A 392 4.81 13.57 -33.50
CA PHE A 392 6.22 13.98 -33.52
C PHE A 392 7.02 13.42 -34.69
N GLY A 393 6.44 12.50 -35.47
CA GLY A 393 7.13 11.77 -36.54
C GLY A 393 7.83 10.50 -36.06
N PRO A 394 8.25 9.61 -36.98
CA PRO A 394 8.75 8.26 -36.65
C PRO A 394 10.19 8.24 -36.10
N THR A 395 10.95 9.31 -36.26
CA THR A 395 12.39 9.36 -35.91
C THR A 395 12.67 9.99 -34.55
N THR A 396 11.66 10.58 -33.90
CA THR A 396 11.84 11.32 -32.65
C THR A 396 11.55 10.43 -31.44
N ASN A 397 12.48 10.36 -30.49
CA ASN A 397 12.31 9.55 -29.27
C ASN A 397 11.59 10.29 -28.12
N VAL A 398 10.76 11.30 -28.45
CA VAL A 398 10.14 12.23 -27.49
C VAL A 398 9.36 11.50 -26.41
N LEU A 399 8.55 10.49 -26.79
CA LEU A 399 7.71 9.76 -25.84
C LEU A 399 8.51 9.00 -24.77
N LYS A 400 9.69 8.48 -25.11
CA LYS A 400 10.52 7.68 -24.20
C LYS A 400 11.56 8.52 -23.45
N SER A 401 11.66 9.82 -23.75
CA SER A 401 12.60 10.72 -23.09
C SER A 401 12.38 10.71 -21.59
N VAL A 402 13.46 10.60 -20.83
CA VAL A 402 13.40 10.69 -19.38
C VAL A 402 13.99 12.01 -18.93
N ARG A 403 13.33 12.68 -17.98
CA ARG A 403 13.83 13.91 -17.39
C ARG A 403 15.01 13.60 -16.46
N GLU A 404 15.87 14.60 -16.27
CA GLU A 404 16.98 14.51 -15.33
C GLU A 404 16.48 14.24 -13.90
N PRO A 405 17.25 13.49 -13.08
CA PRO A 405 16.89 13.24 -11.70
C PRO A 405 16.63 14.53 -10.91
N GLY A 406 15.62 14.49 -10.04
CA GLY A 406 15.16 15.62 -9.24
C GLY A 406 14.12 16.52 -9.92
N LEU A 407 13.82 16.33 -11.20
CA LEU A 407 12.73 17.03 -11.89
C LEU A 407 11.39 16.30 -11.73
N PRO A 408 10.26 17.03 -11.69
CA PRO A 408 8.95 16.41 -11.74
C PRO A 408 8.74 15.73 -13.10
N LEU A 409 7.99 14.62 -13.11
CA LEU A 409 7.66 13.88 -14.34
C LEU A 409 6.99 14.77 -15.40
N VAL A 410 6.04 15.59 -14.96
CA VAL A 410 5.24 16.50 -15.79
C VAL A 410 5.10 17.84 -15.10
N ASP A 411 5.11 18.92 -15.87
CA ASP A 411 4.92 20.27 -15.32
C ASP A 411 3.43 20.58 -15.06
N ASP A 412 2.54 20.06 -15.92
CA ASP A 412 1.09 20.20 -15.81
C ASP A 412 0.42 18.81 -15.60
N TRP A 413 0.10 18.52 -14.35
CA TRP A 413 -0.55 17.27 -13.96
C TRP A 413 -2.02 17.18 -14.42
N GLU A 414 -2.69 18.31 -14.62
CA GLU A 414 -4.06 18.33 -15.14
C GLU A 414 -4.06 18.06 -16.66
N CYS A 415 -3.03 18.52 -17.37
CA CYS A 415 -2.76 18.06 -18.74
C CYS A 415 -2.57 16.54 -18.76
N LEU A 416 -1.74 15.98 -17.88
CA LEU A 416 -1.50 14.52 -17.85
C LEU A 416 -2.81 13.74 -17.65
N LYS A 417 -3.62 14.10 -16.65
CA LYS A 417 -4.94 13.49 -16.42
C LYS A 417 -5.84 13.65 -17.66
N SER A 418 -5.82 14.80 -18.32
CA SER A 418 -6.60 15.05 -19.54
C SER A 418 -6.15 14.18 -20.72
N VAL A 419 -4.85 14.07 -20.98
CA VAL A 419 -4.27 13.25 -22.05
C VAL A 419 -4.59 11.77 -21.85
N VAL A 420 -4.49 11.26 -20.62
CA VAL A 420 -4.90 9.88 -20.28
C VAL A 420 -6.37 9.65 -20.62
N ARG A 421 -7.26 10.58 -20.25
CA ARG A 421 -8.69 10.45 -20.54
C ARG A 421 -9.01 10.53 -22.03
N VAL A 422 -8.29 11.36 -22.78
CA VAL A 422 -8.43 11.43 -24.24
C VAL A 422 -7.98 10.11 -24.88
N PHE A 423 -6.83 9.57 -24.44
CA PHE A 423 -6.38 8.26 -24.89
C PHE A 423 -7.43 7.18 -24.59
N GLU A 424 -7.90 7.07 -23.35
CA GLU A 424 -8.86 6.02 -22.97
C GLU A 424 -10.19 6.12 -23.74
N MET A 425 -10.63 7.34 -24.04
CA MET A 425 -11.85 7.60 -24.82
C MET A 425 -11.77 7.05 -26.25
N HIS A 426 -10.58 7.02 -26.85
CA HIS A 426 -10.40 6.62 -28.25
C HIS A 426 -9.79 5.22 -28.39
N CYS A 427 -8.97 4.79 -27.44
CA CYS A 427 -8.15 3.59 -27.53
C CYS A 427 -8.56 2.49 -26.53
N GLY A 428 -9.49 2.78 -25.62
CA GLY A 428 -9.92 1.88 -24.56
C GLY A 428 -9.12 2.03 -23.27
N SER A 429 -9.53 1.32 -22.23
CA SER A 429 -8.95 1.39 -20.89
C SER A 429 -7.45 1.13 -20.92
N LEU A 430 -6.73 1.95 -20.16
CA LEU A 430 -5.30 1.80 -20.00
C LEU A 430 -4.93 0.54 -19.19
N THR A 431 -5.80 0.14 -18.25
CA THR A 431 -5.55 -0.91 -17.24
C THR A 431 -4.31 -0.63 -16.38
N GLN A 432 -4.00 -1.50 -15.42
CA GLN A 432 -2.76 -1.37 -14.63
C GLN A 432 -1.52 -1.56 -15.51
N TYR A 433 -1.59 -2.41 -16.55
CA TYR A 433 -0.48 -2.62 -17.48
C TYR A 433 -0.06 -1.32 -18.18
N GLY A 434 -1.03 -0.57 -18.71
CA GLY A 434 -0.75 0.62 -19.49
C GLY A 434 -0.23 1.80 -18.67
N MET A 435 -0.21 1.72 -17.32
CA MET A 435 0.45 2.74 -16.48
C MET A 435 1.92 2.95 -16.86
N LYS A 436 2.59 1.95 -17.45
CA LYS A 436 3.94 2.09 -18.03
C LYS A 436 4.06 3.24 -19.04
N HIS A 437 2.96 3.60 -19.71
CA HIS A 437 2.91 4.62 -20.75
C HIS A 437 2.73 6.04 -20.20
N MET A 438 2.65 6.23 -18.87
CA MET A 438 2.45 7.57 -18.30
C MET A 438 3.58 8.55 -18.63
N ARG A 439 4.81 8.07 -18.81
CA ARG A 439 5.91 8.92 -19.28
C ARG A 439 5.65 9.45 -20.69
N ALA A 440 5.08 8.65 -21.59
CA ALA A 440 4.73 9.11 -22.92
C ALA A 440 3.69 10.22 -22.87
N PHE A 441 2.64 10.06 -22.06
CA PHE A 441 1.61 11.09 -21.90
C PHE A 441 2.13 12.35 -21.19
N ALA A 442 3.01 12.20 -20.20
CA ALA A 442 3.70 13.33 -19.58
C ALA A 442 4.54 14.09 -20.60
N ASN A 443 5.28 13.39 -21.46
CA ASN A 443 6.10 14.01 -22.50
C ASN A 443 5.26 14.73 -23.56
N ILE A 444 4.06 14.23 -23.88
CA ILE A 444 3.10 14.95 -24.73
C ILE A 444 2.73 16.30 -24.10
N CYS A 445 2.41 16.32 -22.80
CA CYS A 445 2.12 17.55 -22.07
C CYS A 445 3.32 18.50 -22.01
N ASN A 446 4.50 17.98 -21.68
CA ASN A 446 5.74 18.75 -21.55
C ASN A 446 6.19 19.39 -22.88
N ASN A 447 5.72 18.87 -24.03
CA ASN A 447 5.97 19.44 -25.35
C ASN A 447 4.84 20.37 -25.82
N GLY A 448 3.90 20.74 -24.94
CA GLY A 448 2.86 21.72 -25.25
C GLY A 448 1.83 21.24 -26.29
N VAL A 449 1.66 19.92 -26.45
CA VAL A 449 0.65 19.37 -27.38
C VAL A 449 -0.75 19.70 -26.86
N SER A 450 -1.57 20.32 -27.71
CA SER A 450 -2.94 20.65 -27.35
C SER A 450 -3.82 19.41 -27.19
N LYS A 451 -4.87 19.53 -26.39
CA LYS A 451 -5.85 18.46 -26.20
C LYS A 451 -6.50 18.04 -27.53
N GLU A 452 -6.71 18.99 -28.43
CA GLU A 452 -7.28 18.79 -29.76
C GLU A 452 -6.37 17.94 -30.63
N LEU A 453 -5.07 18.24 -30.68
CA LEU A 453 -4.09 17.43 -31.41
C LEU A 453 -3.98 16.01 -30.83
N MET A 454 -3.96 15.89 -29.50
CA MET A 454 -3.99 14.57 -28.85
C MET A 454 -5.24 13.77 -29.22
N LYS A 455 -6.40 14.43 -29.31
CA LYS A 455 -7.67 13.82 -29.72
C LYS A 455 -7.62 13.34 -31.17
N GLU A 456 -7.14 14.18 -32.09
CA GLU A 456 -6.99 13.82 -33.51
C GLU A 456 -6.02 12.65 -33.68
N ALA A 457 -4.86 12.69 -33.01
CA ALA A 457 -3.87 11.62 -33.06
C ALA A 457 -4.42 10.30 -32.48
N SER A 458 -5.14 10.36 -31.36
CA SER A 458 -5.77 9.18 -30.76
C SER A 458 -6.86 8.59 -31.66
N ALA A 459 -7.68 9.44 -32.28
CA ALA A 459 -8.70 9.02 -33.22
C ALA A 459 -8.10 8.41 -34.49
N ALA A 460 -6.98 8.94 -35.00
CA ALA A 460 -6.28 8.37 -36.15
C ALA A 460 -5.60 7.03 -35.79
N ALA A 461 -5.02 6.93 -34.60
CA ALA A 461 -4.29 5.73 -34.16
C ALA A 461 -5.21 4.56 -33.77
N CYS A 462 -6.41 4.86 -33.26
CA CYS A 462 -7.33 3.87 -32.70
C CYS A 462 -8.67 3.79 -33.44
N GLY A 463 -8.93 4.69 -34.40
CA GLY A 463 -10.16 4.73 -35.19
C GLY A 463 -10.33 3.48 -36.05
N GLY A 464 -11.46 2.79 -35.86
CA GLY A 464 -11.75 1.49 -36.50
C GLY A 464 -11.45 0.29 -35.61
N TYR A 465 -10.83 0.49 -34.45
CA TYR A 465 -10.69 -0.56 -33.44
C TYR A 465 -11.89 -0.54 -32.49
N GLU A 466 -12.77 -1.54 -32.57
CA GLU A 466 -13.73 -1.78 -31.50
C GLU A 466 -12.95 -2.26 -30.27
N ALA A 467 -12.66 -1.34 -29.34
CA ALA A 467 -12.36 -1.72 -27.97
C ALA A 467 -13.56 -2.56 -27.51
N ARG A 468 -13.41 -3.90 -27.51
CA ARG A 468 -14.49 -4.82 -27.10
C ARG A 468 -15.12 -4.24 -25.85
N PHE A 469 -16.44 -4.08 -25.86
CA PHE A 469 -17.24 -3.28 -24.93
C PHE A 469 -16.81 -3.37 -23.44
N MET A 470 -16.26 -4.50 -23.01
CA MET A 470 -15.76 -4.74 -21.65
C MET A 470 -14.52 -3.93 -21.24
N SER A 471 -13.77 -3.34 -22.18
CA SER A 471 -12.54 -2.57 -21.90
C SER A 471 -12.69 -1.06 -22.11
N HIS A 472 -13.84 -0.58 -22.56
CA HIS A 472 -14.03 0.85 -22.81
C HIS A 472 -14.27 1.60 -21.47
N PRO A 473 -13.73 2.81 -21.26
CA PRO A 473 -13.88 3.56 -20.00
C PRO A 473 -15.35 3.90 -19.65
N SER A 474 -16.28 3.82 -20.60
CA SER A 474 -17.72 3.92 -20.30
C SER A 474 -18.27 2.76 -19.46
N VAL A 475 -17.56 1.63 -19.43
CA VAL A 475 -17.93 0.43 -18.67
C VAL A 475 -17.06 0.29 -17.43
N VAL A 476 -15.74 0.47 -17.56
CA VAL A 476 -14.77 0.23 -16.47
C VAL A 476 -14.33 1.49 -15.72
N GLY A 477 -14.81 2.67 -16.13
CA GLY A 477 -14.37 3.96 -15.60
C GLY A 477 -13.06 4.46 -16.22
N TYR A 478 -12.81 5.76 -16.06
CA TYR A 478 -11.56 6.41 -16.48
C TYR A 478 -10.48 6.26 -15.41
N SER A 479 -9.24 5.99 -15.83
CA SER A 479 -8.09 5.84 -14.94
C SER A 479 -7.64 7.15 -14.30
N ALA A 480 -8.09 8.31 -14.82
CA ALA A 480 -7.83 9.63 -14.25
C ALA A 480 -9.13 10.38 -13.92
N LEU A 481 -9.11 11.18 -12.84
CA LEU A 481 -10.20 12.07 -12.47
C LEU A 481 -10.38 13.24 -13.45
N LYS A 482 -11.59 13.79 -13.51
CA LYS A 482 -11.84 15.10 -14.14
C LYS A 482 -11.38 16.21 -13.18
N SER A 483 -10.67 17.19 -13.73
CA SER A 483 -10.20 18.41 -13.05
C SER A 483 -11.25 19.11 -12.16
N TYR A 484 -12.53 19.09 -12.56
CA TYR A 484 -13.62 19.78 -11.84
C TYR A 484 -14.15 19.09 -10.58
N LEU A 485 -13.63 17.92 -10.19
CA LEU A 485 -14.10 17.22 -8.98
C LEU A 485 -13.22 17.46 -7.74
N LEU A 486 -12.04 18.07 -7.90
CA LEU A 486 -11.20 18.48 -6.76
C LEU A 486 -11.77 19.69 -5.99
N SER A 487 -12.66 20.47 -6.61
CA SER A 487 -13.34 21.60 -5.94
C SER A 487 -14.47 21.17 -5.00
N VAL A 488 -14.72 19.87 -4.83
CA VAL A 488 -15.73 19.34 -3.89
C VAL A 488 -15.08 18.88 -2.56
N PHE A 489 -13.75 18.94 -2.45
CA PHE A 489 -12.98 18.63 -1.24
C PHE A 489 -12.25 19.87 -0.68
N GLY A 490 -12.86 21.04 -0.85
CA GLY A 490 -12.38 22.33 -0.37
C GLY A 490 -13.10 22.78 0.89
#